data_AF-A0AAU1HKV4-F1
#
_entry.id   AF-A0AAU1HKV4-F1
#
_cell.length_a   1.000
_cell.length_b   1.000
_cell.length_c   1.000
_cell.angle_alpha   90.00
_cell.angle_beta   90.00
_cell.angle_gamma   90.00
#
_symmetry.space_group_name_H-M   'P 1'
#
loop_
_entity.id
_entity.type
_entity.pdbx_description
1 polymer ?
#
loop_
_entity_poly.entity_id
_entity_poly.type
_entity_poly.pdbx_seq_one_letter_code
_entity_poly.pdbx_strand_id
1 'polypeptide(L)'
;MKLPYEEIESVVVSAVEKAMRTKAVATWPKDRSLHEIPDGIFDSLASLEVFTQIERALRIKPLIPDGPDTKLDTIAGISTWVHTKAEEAR
;
A
#
# COMPACT_ATOMS: atom_id res chain seq x y z
N MET A 1 -9.97 -15.90 9.19
CA MET A 1 -10.85 -14.80 8.74
C MET A 1 -10.22 -14.14 7.51
N LYS A 2 -10.58 -14.51 6.28
CA LYS A 2 -10.03 -13.82 5.09
C LYS A 2 -10.40 -12.34 5.18
N LEU A 3 -9.42 -11.44 5.05
CA LEU A 3 -9.70 -10.01 4.98
C LEU A 3 -10.25 -9.73 3.58
N PRO A 4 -11.43 -9.12 3.44
CA PRO A 4 -11.93 -8.70 2.14
C PRO A 4 -10.94 -7.78 1.44
N TYR A 5 -10.80 -7.92 0.12
CA TYR A 5 -9.92 -7.07 -0.69
C TYR A 5 -10.22 -5.58 -0.48
N GLU A 6 -11.50 -5.20 -0.37
CA GLU A 6 -11.93 -3.82 -0.13
C GLU A 6 -11.44 -3.26 1.21
N GLU A 7 -11.36 -4.09 2.26
CA GLU A 7 -10.79 -3.67 3.55
C GLU A 7 -9.28 -3.43 3.44
N ILE A 8 -8.57 -4.30 2.72
CA ILE A 8 -7.12 -4.13 2.48
C ILE A 8 -6.87 -2.88 1.65
N GLU A 9 -7.63 -2.68 0.59
CA GLU A 9 -7.52 -1.49 -0.26
C GLU A 9 -7.75 -0.20 0.53
N SER A 10 -8.78 -0.16 1.39
CA SER A 10 -9.03 1.00 2.26
C SER A 10 -7.85 1.29 3.19
N VAL A 11 -7.21 0.25 3.74
CA VAL A 11 -6.02 0.40 4.58
C VAL A 11 -4.84 0.90 3.76
N VAL A 12 -4.62 0.38 2.55
CA VAL A 12 -3.56 0.83 1.64
C VAL A 12 -3.74 2.30 1.29
N VAL A 13 -4.94 2.71 0.90
CA VAL A 13 -5.26 4.12 0.61
C VAL A 13 -4.91 5.01 1.80
N SER A 14 -5.35 4.65 3.01
CA SER A 14 -5.06 5.46 4.21
C SER A 14 -3.57 5.51 4.53
N ALA A 15 -2.85 4.40 4.37
CA ALA A 15 -1.41 4.35 4.59
C ALA A 15 -0.66 5.26 3.61
N VAL A 16 -1.01 5.21 2.32
CA VAL A 16 -0.42 6.03 1.26
C VAL A 16 -0.74 7.52 1.49
N GLU A 17 -1.97 7.88 1.85
CA GLU A 17 -2.34 9.26 2.22
C GLU A 17 -1.45 9.83 3.33
N LYS A 18 -1.22 9.03 4.38
CA LYS A 18 -0.42 9.43 5.53
C LYS A 18 1.05 9.55 5.17
N ALA A 19 1.61 8.56 4.47
CA ALA A 19 3.01 8.56 4.07
C ALA A 19 3.34 9.71 3.10
N MET A 20 2.49 9.92 2.10
CA MET A 20 2.67 10.98 1.10
C MET A 20 2.17 12.35 1.57
N ARG A 21 1.51 12.41 2.73
CA ARG A 21 0.93 13.63 3.32
C ARG A 21 -0.02 14.37 2.38
N THR A 22 -0.74 13.64 1.55
CA THR A 22 -1.68 14.19 0.57
C THR A 22 -2.99 13.43 0.58
N LYS A 23 -4.10 14.18 0.56
CA LYS A 23 -5.46 13.63 0.45
C LYS A 23 -5.86 13.31 -0.98
N ALA A 24 -5.02 13.64 -1.96
CA ALA A 24 -5.29 13.36 -3.37
C ALA A 24 -5.40 11.85 -3.65
N VAL A 25 -4.76 11.02 -2.80
CA VAL A 25 -4.75 9.55 -2.91
C VAL A 25 -6.17 8.96 -2.82
N ALA A 26 -7.06 9.49 -1.98
CA ALA A 26 -8.42 8.96 -1.84
C ALA A 26 -9.23 8.98 -3.14
N THR A 27 -8.91 9.90 -4.05
CA THR A 27 -9.53 10.01 -5.38
C THR A 27 -8.62 9.57 -6.51
N TRP A 28 -7.42 9.06 -6.19
CA TRP A 28 -6.43 8.69 -7.19
C TRP A 28 -6.85 7.40 -7.91
N PRO A 29 -6.70 7.32 -9.26
CA PRO A 29 -6.98 6.09 -9.98
C PRO A 29 -6.09 4.96 -9.48
N LYS A 30 -6.69 3.82 -9.15
CA LYS A 30 -6.01 2.73 -8.43
C LYS A 30 -4.83 2.12 -9.20
N ASP A 31 -4.93 2.10 -10.52
CA ASP A 31 -3.92 1.57 -11.45
C ASP A 31 -2.91 2.63 -11.92
N ARG A 32 -3.03 3.87 -11.43
CA ARG A 32 -2.13 4.95 -11.80
C ARG A 32 -0.97 5.03 -10.82
N SER A 33 0.22 5.32 -11.34
CA SER A 33 1.44 5.39 -10.54
C SER A 33 1.31 6.47 -9.45
N LEU A 34 1.72 6.14 -8.24
CA LEU A 34 1.77 7.04 -7.09
C LEU A 34 2.86 8.11 -7.28
N HIS A 35 3.87 7.86 -8.11
CA HIS A 35 4.89 8.86 -8.49
C HIS A 35 4.32 10.04 -9.28
N GLU A 36 3.14 9.90 -9.87
CA GLU A 36 2.48 10.95 -10.64
C GLU A 36 1.54 11.82 -9.79
N ILE A 37 1.37 11.52 -8.50
CA ILE A 37 0.48 12.28 -7.62
C ILE A 37 1.04 13.70 -7.45
N PRO A 38 0.26 14.75 -7.78
CA PRO A 38 0.66 16.12 -7.50
C PRO A 38 0.90 16.32 -6.01
N ASP A 39 1.96 17.06 -5.68
CA ASP A 39 2.35 17.44 -4.31
C ASP A 39 2.68 16.25 -3.37
N GLY A 40 2.72 15.02 -3.89
CA GLY A 40 3.10 13.82 -3.15
C GLY A 40 4.48 13.33 -3.55
N ILE A 41 5.28 12.89 -2.58
CA ILE A 41 6.55 12.21 -2.83
C ILE A 41 6.38 10.74 -2.45
N PHE A 42 6.29 9.88 -3.48
CA PHE A 42 6.31 8.44 -3.29
C PHE A 42 7.71 7.92 -3.59
N ASP A 43 8.61 8.00 -2.61
CA ASP A 43 9.97 7.47 -2.70
C ASP A 43 10.12 6.18 -1.86
N SER A 44 11.34 5.65 -1.76
CA SER A 44 11.61 4.44 -0.97
C SER A 44 11.27 4.60 0.52
N LEU A 45 11.39 5.80 1.09
CA LEU A 45 11.03 6.04 2.50
C LEU A 45 9.52 6.06 2.68
N ALA A 46 8.79 6.75 1.78
CA ALA A 46 7.34 6.76 1.77
C ALA A 46 6.79 5.33 1.58
N SER A 47 7.40 4.53 0.69
CA SER A 47 7.04 3.14 0.47
C SER A 47 7.22 2.28 1.74
N LEU A 48 8.35 2.41 2.44
CA LEU A 48 8.57 1.73 3.73
C LEU A 48 7.57 2.15 4.81
N GLU A 49 7.23 3.44 4.86
CA GLU A 49 6.22 3.97 5.78
C GLU A 49 4.84 3.37 5.48
N VAL A 50 4.46 3.25 4.20
CA VAL A 50 3.22 2.61 3.78
C VAL A 50 3.13 1.18 4.31
N PHE A 51 4.16 0.35 4.11
CA PHE A 51 4.15 -1.03 4.60
C PHE A 51 4.07 -1.11 6.12
N THR A 52 4.85 -0.28 6.83
CA THR A 52 4.81 -0.21 8.30
C THR A 52 3.40 0.14 8.81
N GLN A 53 2.69 1.04 8.12
CA GLN A 53 1.33 1.42 8.49
C GLN A 53 0.32 0.31 8.21
N ILE A 54 0.44 -0.37 7.07
CA ILE A 54 -0.40 -1.52 6.70
C ILE A 54 -0.24 -2.66 7.72
N GLU A 55 1.00 -3.01 8.06
CA GLU A 55 1.33 -4.05 9.05
C GLU A 55 0.66 -3.78 10.39
N ARG A 56 0.76 -2.53 10.88
CA ARG A 56 0.14 -2.10 12.13
C ARG A 56 -1.38 -2.13 12.07
N ALA A 57 -1.96 -1.66 10.97
CA ALA A 57 -3.41 -1.62 10.79
C ALA A 57 -4.02 -3.03 10.71
N LEU A 58 -3.38 -3.94 9.98
CA LEU A 58 -3.86 -5.31 9.79
C LEU A 58 -3.39 -6.29 10.87
N ARG A 59 -2.48 -5.88 11.76
CA ARG A 59 -1.84 -6.72 12.80
C ARG A 59 -1.20 -7.97 12.22
N ILE A 60 -0.50 -7.81 11.09
CA ILE A 60 0.19 -8.88 10.38
C ILE A 60 1.71 -8.81 10.59
N LYS A 61 2.40 -9.88 10.20
CA LYS A 61 3.87 -9.91 10.18
C LYS A 61 4.42 -8.90 9.17
N PRO A 62 5.70 -8.48 9.32
CA PRO A 62 6.35 -7.59 8.37
C PRO A 62 6.21 -8.08 6.94
N LEU A 63 5.81 -7.17 6.07
CA LEU A 63 5.66 -7.37 4.64
C LEU A 63 7.01 -7.11 3.98
N ILE A 64 7.67 -8.17 3.51
CA ILE A 64 8.98 -8.08 2.86
C ILE A 64 8.77 -8.24 1.34
N PRO A 65 9.01 -7.20 0.53
CA PRO A 65 8.96 -7.31 -0.92
C PRO A 65 9.89 -8.41 -1.42
N ASP A 66 9.40 -9.24 -2.36
CA ASP A 66 10.16 -10.40 -2.88
C ASP A 66 11.36 -10.00 -3.77
N GLY A 67 11.51 -8.70 -4.08
CA GLY A 67 12.59 -8.15 -4.88
C GLY A 67 12.21 -6.83 -5.59
N PRO A 68 13.17 -6.21 -6.31
CA PRO A 68 12.98 -4.93 -7.00
C PRO A 68 11.94 -4.97 -8.13
N ASP A 69 11.59 -6.17 -8.62
CA ASP A 69 10.59 -6.34 -9.68
C ASP A 69 9.14 -6.30 -9.18
N THR A 70 8.94 -6.25 -7.86
CA THR A 70 7.60 -6.10 -7.28
C THR A 70 7.13 -4.67 -7.53
N LYS A 71 6.28 -4.47 -8.54
CA LYS A 71 5.70 -3.15 -8.86
C LYS A 71 4.67 -2.75 -7.81
N LEU A 72 5.16 -2.05 -6.79
CA LEU A 72 4.40 -1.52 -5.66
C LEU A 72 4.25 0.00 -5.75
N ASP A 73 4.02 0.49 -6.96
CA ASP A 73 3.88 1.91 -7.28
C ASP A 73 2.43 2.32 -7.58
N THR A 74 1.46 1.42 -7.43
CA THR A 74 0.02 1.68 -7.62
C THR A 74 -0.78 1.18 -6.42
N ILE A 75 -1.95 1.78 -6.16
CA ILE A 75 -2.83 1.33 -5.07
C ILE A 75 -3.28 -0.11 -5.32
N ALA A 76 -3.66 -0.44 -6.56
CA ALA A 76 -4.07 -1.79 -6.95
C ALA A 76 -2.94 -2.82 -6.79
N GLY A 77 -1.72 -2.46 -7.21
CA GLY A 77 -0.53 -3.31 -7.08
C GLY A 77 -0.19 -3.60 -5.62
N ILE A 78 -0.15 -2.56 -4.79
CA ILE A 78 0.10 -2.71 -3.35
C ILE A 78 -1.01 -3.55 -2.70
N SER A 79 -2.28 -3.25 -2.96
CA SER A 79 -3.41 -3.96 -2.34
C SER A 79 -3.45 -5.43 -2.71
N THR A 80 -3.19 -5.76 -3.98
CA THR A 80 -3.12 -7.15 -4.46
C THR A 80 -1.97 -7.90 -3.80
N TRP A 81 -0.79 -7.27 -3.72
CA TRP A 81 0.37 -7.89 -3.08
C TRP A 81 0.14 -8.11 -1.57
N VAL A 82 -0.39 -7.12 -0.86
CA VAL A 82 -0.74 -7.23 0.56
C VAL A 82 -1.77 -8.34 0.77
N HIS A 83 -2.80 -8.42 -0.07
CA HIS A 83 -3.82 -9.47 0.01
C HIS A 83 -3.19 -10.87 -0.10
N THR A 84 -2.34 -11.09 -1.10
CA THR A 84 -1.61 -12.36 -1.28
C THR A 84 -0.71 -12.68 -0.08
N LYS A 85 0.11 -11.72 0.37
CA LYS A 85 1.05 -11.93 1.48
C LYS A 85 0.36 -12.12 2.83
N ALA A 86 -0.76 -11.43 3.07
CA ALA A 86 -1.55 -11.59 4.28
C ALA A 86 -2.24 -12.97 4.34
N GLU A 87 -2.54 -13.58 3.19
CA GLU A 87 -2.99 -14.98 3.14
C GLU A 87 -1.85 -15.96 3.43
N GLU A 88 -0.62 -15.70 2.95
CA GLU A 88 0.57 -16.53 3.18
C GLU A 88 1.16 -16.43 4.61
N ALA A 89 1.04 -15.28 5.27
CA ALA A 89 1.67 -15.02 6.57
C ALA A 89 0.98 -15.68 7.79
N ARG A 90 -0.16 -16.34 7.55
CA ARG A 90 -0.95 -17.09 8.54
C ARG A 90 -0.41 -18.48 8.79
#